data_AF-A0A922MA51-F1
#
_entry.id   AF-A0A922MA51-F1
#
_cell.length_a   1.000
_cell.length_b   1.000
_cell.length_c   1.000
_cell.angle_alpha   90.00
_cell.angle_beta   90.00
_cell.angle_gamma   90.00
#
_symmetry.space_group_name_H-M   'P 1'
#
loop_
_entity.id
_entity.type
_entity.pdbx_description
1 polymer ?
#
loop_
_entity_poly.entity_id
_entity_poly.type
_entity_poly.pdbx_seq_one_letter_code
_entity_poly.pdbx_strand_id
1 'polypeptide(L)'
;MDWLLPDNTVAGTLKGLRRILANGSLELSPFPAEHYRRDVHATTYRCRLRLSSGFAILSKNIHVHAAVRLVLDQKIGFSEIQFNKS
;
A
#
# COMPACT_ATOMS: atom_id res chain seq x y z
N MET A 1 8.26 11.99 -6.47
CA MET A 1 8.22 10.50 -6.49
C MET A 1 6.79 10.11 -6.19
N ASP A 2 6.27 9.11 -6.91
CA ASP A 2 4.89 8.64 -6.72
C ASP A 2 4.86 7.13 -6.49
N TRP A 3 3.73 6.66 -5.98
CA TRP A 3 3.37 5.25 -5.93
C TRP A 3 2.32 4.95 -6.98
N LEU A 4 2.47 3.82 -7.67
CA LEU A 4 1.58 3.36 -8.72
C LEU A 4 0.78 2.14 -8.29
N LEU A 5 -0.47 2.08 -8.74
CA LEU A 5 -1.35 0.92 -8.68
C LEU A 5 -1.03 -0.07 -9.82
N PRO A 6 -1.62 -1.29 -9.82
CA PRO A 6 -1.36 -2.29 -10.86
C PRO A 6 -1.64 -1.82 -12.29
N ASP A 7 -2.59 -0.89 -12.45
CA ASP A 7 -2.97 -0.27 -13.73
C ASP A 7 -2.09 0.94 -14.11
N ASN A 8 -1.02 1.21 -13.35
CA ASN A 8 -0.11 2.34 -13.47
C ASN A 8 -0.72 3.73 -13.15
N THR A 9 -1.94 3.78 -12.62
CA THR A 9 -2.46 5.04 -12.08
C THR A 9 -1.75 5.40 -10.78
N VAL A 10 -1.71 6.70 -10.47
CA VAL A 10 -1.06 7.18 -9.23
C VAL A 10 -1.93 6.84 -8.03
N ALA A 11 -1.35 6.13 -7.06
CA ALA A 11 -2.01 5.81 -5.81
C ALA A 11 -2.25 7.09 -5.01
N GLY A 12 -3.52 7.47 -4.86
CA GLY A 12 -3.95 8.57 -4.00
C GLY A 12 -4.04 8.17 -2.52
N THR A 13 -4.16 9.19 -1.65
CA THR A 13 -4.47 9.01 -0.23
C THR A 13 -5.88 8.44 -0.04
N LEU A 14 -6.02 7.46 0.84
CA LEU A 14 -7.30 6.90 1.28
C LEU A 14 -7.36 7.01 2.81
N LYS A 15 -8.30 7.80 3.32
CA LYS A 15 -8.41 8.14 4.75
C LYS A 15 -8.42 6.86 5.60
N GLY A 16 -7.48 6.79 6.54
CA GLY A 16 -7.37 5.69 7.50
C GLY A 16 -6.75 4.39 6.97
N LEU A 17 -6.37 4.33 5.67
CA LEU A 17 -5.85 3.10 5.07
C LEU A 17 -4.53 3.31 4.33
N ARG A 18 -4.40 4.39 3.54
CA ARG A 18 -3.23 4.65 2.71
C ARG A 18 -2.86 6.12 2.69
N ARG A 19 -1.58 6.42 2.89
CA ARG A 19 -1.04 7.78 2.81
C ARG A 19 0.32 7.79 2.13
N ILE A 20 0.56 8.81 1.30
CA ILE A 20 1.89 9.09 0.77
C ILE A 20 2.51 10.18 1.65
N LEU A 21 3.66 9.89 2.26
CA LEU A 21 4.36 10.80 3.15
C LEU A 21 5.26 11.76 2.36
N ALA A 22 5.60 12.91 2.95
CA ALA A 22 6.44 13.92 2.31
C ALA A 22 7.86 13.41 1.95
N ASN A 23 8.36 12.42 2.69
CA ASN A 23 9.62 11.74 2.40
C ASN A 23 9.53 10.72 1.25
N GLY A 24 8.35 10.56 0.63
CA GLY A 24 8.11 9.64 -0.49
C GLY A 24 7.68 8.24 -0.07
N SER A 25 7.60 7.90 1.22
CA SER A 25 7.14 6.59 1.67
C SER A 25 5.63 6.39 1.46
N LEU A 26 5.24 5.15 1.14
CA LEU A 26 3.87 4.69 1.16
C LEU A 26 3.58 4.08 2.54
N GLU A 27 2.71 4.74 3.29
CA GLU A 27 2.23 4.28 4.58
C GLU A 27 0.88 3.59 4.41
N LEU A 28 0.78 2.37 4.93
CA LEU A 28 -0.46 1.62 5.04
C LEU A 28 -0.81 1.51 6.53
N SER A 29 -1.91 2.13 6.94
CA SER A 29 -2.28 2.22 8.35
C SER A 29 -2.91 0.91 8.84
N PRO A 30 -2.77 0.57 10.13
CA PRO A 30 -3.57 -0.50 10.73
C PRO A 30 -5.06 -0.25 10.51
N PHE A 31 -5.80 -1.32 10.21
CA PHE A 31 -7.22 -1.22 9.86
C PHE A 31 -8.04 -2.30 10.58
N PRO A 32 -9.29 -2.00 10.96
CA PRO A 32 -10.19 -3.02 11.47
C PRO A 32 -10.72 -3.88 10.32
N ALA A 33 -11.14 -5.11 10.60
CA ALA A 33 -11.53 -6.11 9.60
C ALA A 33 -12.55 -5.58 8.57
N GLU A 34 -13.53 -4.80 9.02
CA GLU A 34 -14.59 -4.22 8.20
C GLU A 34 -14.10 -3.17 7.19
N HIS A 35 -12.91 -2.59 7.40
CA HIS A 35 -12.29 -1.64 6.46
C HIS A 35 -11.31 -2.33 5.49
N TYR A 36 -11.29 -3.67 5.45
CA TYR A 36 -10.46 -4.39 4.49
C TYR A 36 -10.83 -4.02 3.05
N ARG A 37 -9.81 -3.65 2.27
CA ARG A 37 -9.94 -3.29 0.85
C ARG A 37 -8.88 -3.99 0.03
N ARG A 38 -9.29 -4.75 -0.99
CA ARG A 38 -8.37 -5.49 -1.85
C ARG A 38 -7.38 -4.55 -2.57
N ASP A 39 -7.86 -3.40 -3.04
CA ASP A 39 -7.04 -2.39 -3.75
C ASP A 39 -6.01 -1.66 -2.86
N VAL A 40 -6.02 -1.93 -1.55
CA VAL A 40 -5.03 -1.42 -0.60
C VAL A 40 -4.22 -2.55 0.04
N HIS A 41 -4.91 -3.59 0.50
CA HIS A 41 -4.37 -4.63 1.37
C HIS A 41 -4.02 -5.94 0.66
N ALA A 42 -4.40 -6.12 -0.61
CA ALA A 42 -4.06 -7.30 -1.41
C ALA A 42 -3.82 -6.87 -2.86
N THR A 43 -2.74 -6.12 -3.06
CA THR A 43 -2.41 -5.45 -4.31
C THR A 43 -0.91 -5.40 -4.55
N THR A 44 -0.51 -4.91 -5.72
CA THR A 44 0.89 -4.67 -6.06
C THR A 44 1.11 -3.17 -6.27
N TYR A 45 2.12 -2.64 -5.60
CA TYR A 45 2.56 -1.27 -5.77
C TYR A 45 3.89 -1.20 -6.52
N ARG A 46 4.14 -0.07 -7.19
CA ARG A 46 5.47 0.31 -7.69
C ARG A 46 5.79 1.74 -7.33
N CYS A 47 7.03 1.99 -6.92
CA CYS A 47 7.54 3.34 -6.80
C CYS A 47 7.97 3.84 -8.19
N ARG A 48 7.62 5.09 -8.51
CA ARG A 48 8.08 5.81 -9.70
C ARG A 48 8.83 7.07 -9.30
N LEU A 49 10.09 7.15 -9.73
CA LEU A 49 10.89 8.37 -9.67
C LEU A 49 10.92 9.03 -11.06
N ARG A 50 10.43 10.27 -11.15
CA ARG A 50 10.55 11.10 -12.36
C ARG A 50 11.87 11.85 -12.34
N LEU A 51 12.59 11.82 -13.45
CA LEU A 51 13.83 12.56 -13.66
C LEU A 51 13.54 13.85 -14.44
N SER A 52 14.40 14.86 -14.29
CA SER A 52 14.28 16.13 -15.02
C SER A 52 14.37 15.98 -16.54
N SER A 53 14.99 14.90 -17.02
CA SER A 53 15.08 14.54 -18.44
C SER A 53 13.76 14.06 -19.05
N GLY A 54 12.69 13.91 -18.27
CA GLY A 54 11.40 13.38 -18.71
C GLY A 54 11.28 11.85 -18.63
N PHE A 55 12.39 11.14 -18.38
CA PHE A 55 12.38 9.70 -18.10
C PHE A 55 11.88 9.39 -16.68
N ALA A 56 11.47 8.15 -16.46
CA ALA A 56 11.08 7.65 -15.15
C ALA A 56 11.77 6.31 -14.83
N ILE A 57 12.22 6.15 -13.58
CA ILE A 57 12.73 4.90 -13.04
C ILE A 57 11.63 4.26 -12.19
N LEU A 58 11.38 2.97 -12.41
CA LEU A 58 10.43 2.17 -11.64
C LEU A 58 11.16 1.22 -10.71
N SER A 59 10.65 1.04 -9.49
CA SER A 59 11.07 -0.05 -8.63
C SER A 59 10.61 -1.41 -9.18
N LYS A 60 11.14 -2.49 -8.59
CA LYS A 60 10.48 -3.80 -8.67
C LYS A 60 9.04 -3.73 -8.15
N ASN A 61 8.25 -4.74 -8.49
CA ASN A 61 6.92 -4.93 -7.93
C ASN A 61 7.02 -5.17 -6.41
N ILE A 62 6.15 -4.49 -5.67
CA ILE A 62 6.03 -4.64 -4.23
C ILE A 62 4.66 -5.26 -3.97
N HIS A 63 4.65 -6.54 -3.62
CA HIS A 63 3.43 -7.28 -3.35
C HIS A 63 3.02 -7.07 -1.89
N VAL A 64 1.81 -6.59 -1.69
CA VAL A 64 1.22 -6.30 -0.38
C VAL A 64 0.09 -7.27 -0.14
N HIS A 65 0.20 -8.05 0.92
CA HIS A 65 -0.88 -8.90 1.43
C HIS A 65 -1.00 -8.69 2.94
N ALA A 66 -2.08 -8.03 3.35
CA ALA A 66 -2.42 -7.87 4.75
C ALA A 66 -3.31 -9.03 5.22
N ALA A 67 -2.93 -9.65 6.34
CA ALA A 67 -3.75 -10.65 6.99
C ALA A 67 -4.68 -9.99 8.02
N VAL A 68 -5.96 -10.38 8.00
CA VAL A 68 -6.94 -9.98 9.03
C VAL A 68 -7.04 -11.10 10.05
N ARG A 69 -6.59 -10.84 11.29
CA ARG A 69 -6.74 -11.81 12.37
C ARG A 69 -8.07 -11.56 13.09
N LEU A 70 -9.04 -12.45 12.87
CA LEU A 70 -10.30 -12.45 13.63
C LEU A 70 -10.11 -13.28 14.89
N VAL A 71 -10.04 -12.62 16.04
CA VAL A 71 -10.11 -13.29 17.35
C VAL A 71 -11.57 -13.30 17.77
N LEU A 72 -12.20 -14.46 17.78
CA LEU A 72 -13.50 -14.65 18.41
C LEU A 72 -13.31 -14.33 19.89
N ASP A 73 -13.95 -13.25 20.37
CA ASP A 73 -13.98 -12.71 21.75
C ASP A 73 -13.17 -11.42 22.06
N GLN A 74 -12.46 -10.80 21.10
CA GLN A 74 -12.01 -9.40 21.27
C GLN A 74 -12.14 -8.59 19.97
N LYS A 75 -12.87 -7.47 20.04
CA LYS A 75 -13.12 -6.50 18.96
C LYS A 75 -11.86 -5.67 18.55
N ILE A 76 -10.68 -6.28 18.50
CA ILE A 76 -9.49 -5.61 17.96
C ILE A 76 -8.75 -6.62 17.08
N GLY A 77 -9.10 -6.62 15.79
CA GLY A 77 -8.30 -7.28 14.77
C GLY A 77 -7.03 -6.47 14.54
N PHE A 78 -5.87 -7.08 14.74
CA PHE A 78 -4.61 -6.51 14.29
C PHE A 78 -4.33 -6.99 12.87
N SER A 79 -4.08 -6.06 11.96
CA SER A 79 -3.67 -6.35 10.59
C SER A 79 -2.15 -6.30 10.48
N GLU A 80 -1.52 -7.37 9.99
CA GLU A 80 -0.10 -7.37 9.66
C GLU A 80 0.08 -7.28 8.14
N ILE A 81 0.91 -6.36 7.69
CA ILE A 81 1.18 -6.13 6.27
C ILE A 81 2.52 -6.75 5.92
N GLN A 82 2.49 -7.81 5.12
CA GLN A 82 3.71 -8.43 4.60
C GLN A 82 4.08 -7.79 3.26
N PHE A 83 5.33 -7.36 3.14
CA PHE A 83 5.92 -6.88 1.89
C PHE A 83 6.83 -7.95 1.32
N ASN A 84 6.44 -8.58 0.21
CA ASN A 84 7.30 -9.53 -0.47
C ASN A 84 8.03 -8.83 -1.63
N LYS A 85 9.37 -8.82 -1.58
CA LYS A 85 10.20 -8.33 -2.68
C LYS A 85 10.42 -9.49 -3.66
N SER A 86 9.99 -9.32 -4.91
CA SER A 86 10.28 -10.24 -6.02
C SER A 86 11.75 -10.23 -6.42
#